data_AF-C3YSP0-F1
#
_entry.id   AF-C3YSP0-F1
#
_cell.length_a   1.000
_cell.length_b   1.000
_cell.length_c   1.000
_cell.angle_alpha   90.00
_cell.angle_beta   90.00
_cell.angle_gamma   90.00
#
_symmetry.space_group_name_H-M   'P 1'
#
loop_
_entity.id
_entity.type
_entity.pdbx_description
1 polymer ?
#
loop_
_entity_poly.entity_id
_entity_poly.type
_entity_poly.pdbx_seq_one_letter_code
_entity_poly.pdbx_strand_id
1 'polypeptide(L)'
;MQNREAQKAQRIREDKEALHSRSKDVVKNWANTIAGQRQKRLEARKIREDNEEAERVQVDIEEAKYQAEQRRKAIEKAKTQQYYQTDRVKGFHGALLLTEVLKERDAQVELKQAKERANQGKDKELLRKFQEDRERAILEDQMAARKRYEERATVANFQIKQIQEHQGAQEAEEREDRREGQEIQRLARLHEWERRKLDDLRRQEKVELKLAHQEHTSNRDAIRAIEQQKEEEEDEEIRLFAAAKKKMTKLRRERESEMFKKVQDHRDKMVNLLSQQLKKKVDNEDERIAKAVAENEAKMEADRIEKEEKIKAELKSIAEHRAQVLAQEEQARREKERKDQEVLELKMEADKIFQAKQEERQRKQLQDRKNLAGTHLKQASVQKQVLVQKKQEDLEYDRKNFDLIAVEEQQFQEYAGHVIRKAVDGGRNPYPLIKAAREGAGGGKGPLFDGKGGIRPSYMATDGQGTQLSAYQGPTTEDVKSLHIAPADKAKKRLGFVW
;
A
#
# COMPACT_ATOMS: atom_id res chain seq x y z
N MET A 1 -59.64 -77.16 94.08
CA MET A 1 -59.89 -77.26 92.62
C MET A 1 -59.68 -75.90 91.93
N GLN A 2 -60.48 -74.87 92.23
CA GLN A 2 -60.55 -73.59 91.49
C GLN A 2 -59.20 -72.88 91.19
N ASN A 3 -58.25 -72.83 92.14
CA ASN A 3 -56.96 -72.14 91.93
C ASN A 3 -56.11 -72.77 90.80
N ARG A 4 -56.34 -74.05 90.47
CA ARG A 4 -55.63 -74.77 89.40
C ARG A 4 -56.15 -74.43 87.99
N GLU A 5 -57.34 -73.86 87.88
CA GLU A 5 -57.97 -73.49 86.61
C GLU A 5 -57.64 -72.05 86.22
N ALA A 6 -57.65 -71.12 87.20
CA ALA A 6 -57.20 -69.75 86.98
C ALA A 6 -55.73 -69.67 86.52
N GLN A 7 -54.84 -70.45 87.16
CA GLN A 7 -53.43 -70.55 86.75
C GLN A 7 -53.25 -71.17 85.35
N LYS A 8 -54.11 -72.11 84.95
CA LYS A 8 -54.11 -72.63 83.57
C LYS A 8 -54.57 -71.55 82.58
N ALA A 9 -55.60 -70.79 82.89
CA ALA A 9 -56.09 -69.71 82.04
C ALA A 9 -55.04 -68.59 81.84
N GLN A 10 -54.30 -68.22 82.89
CA GLN A 10 -53.18 -67.29 82.80
C GLN A 10 -52.06 -67.82 81.91
N ARG A 11 -51.59 -69.06 82.13
CA ARG A 11 -50.57 -69.69 81.27
C ARG A 11 -51.00 -69.77 79.81
N ILE A 12 -52.24 -70.15 79.53
CA ILE A 12 -52.79 -70.16 78.15
C ILE A 12 -52.81 -68.76 77.53
N ARG A 13 -52.99 -67.70 78.33
CA ARG A 13 -52.92 -66.31 77.85
C ARG A 13 -51.48 -65.88 77.60
N GLU A 14 -50.56 -66.16 78.52
CA GLU A 14 -49.12 -65.91 78.38
C GLU A 14 -48.54 -66.65 77.16
N ASP A 15 -48.88 -67.93 76.99
CA ASP A 15 -48.52 -68.73 75.81
C ASP A 15 -49.09 -68.13 74.51
N LYS A 16 -50.33 -67.62 74.53
CA LYS A 16 -50.92 -66.91 73.38
C LYS A 16 -50.23 -65.59 73.08
N GLU A 17 -49.88 -64.80 74.09
CA GLU A 17 -49.17 -63.52 73.93
C GLU A 17 -47.71 -63.75 73.45
N ALA A 18 -47.05 -64.81 73.94
CA ALA A 18 -45.75 -65.26 73.46
C ALA A 18 -45.80 -65.79 72.02
N LEU A 19 -46.80 -66.61 71.67
CA LEU A 19 -47.04 -67.09 70.30
C LEU A 19 -47.40 -65.94 69.35
N HIS A 20 -48.17 -64.96 69.81
CA HIS A 20 -48.50 -63.77 69.01
C HIS A 20 -47.26 -62.88 68.77
N SER A 21 -46.38 -62.75 69.76
CA SER A 21 -45.09 -62.05 69.62
C SER A 21 -44.18 -62.77 68.62
N ARG A 22 -43.99 -64.09 68.78
CA ARG A 22 -43.26 -64.93 67.81
C ARG A 22 -43.85 -64.84 66.40
N SER A 23 -45.18 -64.82 66.27
CA SER A 23 -45.87 -64.66 64.99
C SER A 23 -45.61 -63.29 64.37
N LYS A 24 -45.65 -62.20 65.15
CA LYS A 24 -45.28 -60.85 64.70
C LYS A 24 -43.84 -60.77 64.22
N ASP A 25 -42.90 -61.38 64.94
CA ASP A 25 -41.47 -61.38 64.55
C ASP A 25 -41.23 -62.16 63.25
N VAL A 26 -41.93 -63.28 63.05
CA VAL A 26 -41.92 -64.03 61.78
C VAL A 26 -42.52 -63.19 60.64
N VAL A 27 -43.70 -62.59 60.85
CA VAL A 27 -44.41 -61.77 59.84
C VAL A 27 -43.66 -60.48 59.50
N LYS A 28 -42.90 -59.90 60.42
CA LYS A 28 -42.04 -58.72 60.19
C LYS A 28 -41.03 -58.94 59.08
N ASN A 29 -40.55 -60.18 58.91
CA ASN A 29 -39.58 -60.56 57.88
C ASN A 29 -40.26 -61.03 56.58
N TRP A 30 -41.59 -61.04 56.49
CA TRP A 30 -42.31 -61.45 55.29
C TRP A 30 -42.42 -60.31 54.28
N ALA A 31 -41.63 -60.42 53.21
CA ALA A 31 -41.59 -59.47 52.09
C ALA A 31 -42.94 -59.25 51.36
N ASN A 32 -43.89 -60.18 51.48
CA ASN A 32 -45.19 -60.14 50.80
C ASN A 32 -46.31 -59.49 51.63
N THR A 33 -46.01 -58.94 52.81
CA THR A 33 -46.97 -58.13 53.59
C THR A 33 -47.17 -56.75 52.96
N ILE A 34 -48.32 -56.10 53.19
CA ILE A 34 -48.56 -54.72 52.70
C ILE A 34 -47.49 -53.75 53.23
N ALA A 35 -47.04 -53.92 54.48
CA ALA A 35 -45.96 -53.14 55.07
C ALA A 35 -44.60 -53.40 54.37
N GLY A 36 -44.22 -54.66 54.17
CA GLY A 36 -42.97 -55.02 53.47
C GLY A 36 -42.96 -54.60 52.00
N GLN A 37 -44.09 -54.71 51.29
CA GLN A 37 -44.23 -54.20 49.93
C GLN A 37 -44.12 -52.66 49.88
N ARG A 38 -44.67 -51.94 50.87
CA ARG A 38 -44.53 -50.48 50.98
C ARG A 38 -43.09 -50.08 51.26
N GLN A 39 -42.39 -50.79 52.15
CA GLN A 39 -40.96 -50.58 52.41
C GLN A 39 -40.13 -50.81 51.14
N LYS A 40 -40.30 -51.94 50.45
CA LYS A 40 -39.63 -52.20 49.17
C LYS A 40 -39.90 -51.15 48.10
N ARG A 41 -41.12 -50.59 48.03
CA ARG A 41 -41.43 -49.47 47.11
C ARG A 41 -40.73 -48.17 47.50
N LEU A 42 -40.56 -47.89 48.79
CA LEU A 42 -39.82 -46.73 49.28
C LEU A 42 -38.31 -46.90 49.06
N GLU A 43 -37.76 -48.09 49.33
CA GLU A 43 -36.36 -48.45 49.06
C GLU A 43 -36.06 -48.38 47.56
N ALA A 44 -36.87 -48.99 46.70
CA ALA A 44 -36.70 -48.92 45.26
C ALA A 44 -36.86 -47.50 44.71
N ARG A 45 -37.76 -46.69 45.30
CA ARG A 45 -37.87 -45.26 44.96
C ARG A 45 -36.60 -44.50 45.37
N LYS A 46 -36.09 -44.73 46.59
CA LYS A 46 -34.85 -44.10 47.07
C LYS A 46 -33.66 -44.51 46.21
N ILE A 47 -33.50 -45.79 45.86
CA ILE A 47 -32.45 -46.27 44.96
C ILE A 47 -32.54 -45.59 43.59
N ARG A 48 -33.77 -45.37 43.07
CA ARG A 48 -33.96 -44.63 41.81
C ARG A 48 -33.58 -43.16 41.96
N GLU A 49 -34.00 -42.50 43.04
CA GLU A 49 -33.66 -41.09 43.32
C GLU A 49 -32.15 -40.91 43.54
N ASP A 50 -31.49 -41.79 44.31
CA ASP A 50 -30.04 -41.85 44.51
C ASP A 50 -29.29 -42.07 43.17
N ASN A 51 -29.81 -42.93 42.28
CA ASN A 51 -29.24 -43.16 40.94
C ASN A 51 -29.44 -41.95 40.00
N GLU A 52 -30.63 -41.36 39.97
CA GLU A 52 -30.94 -40.15 39.19
C GLU A 52 -30.07 -38.96 39.64
N GLU A 53 -29.76 -38.85 40.94
CA GLU A 53 -28.83 -37.85 41.48
C GLU A 53 -27.38 -38.15 41.08
N ALA A 54 -26.94 -39.41 41.15
CA ALA A 54 -25.61 -39.83 40.70
C ALA A 54 -25.39 -39.57 39.19
N GLU A 55 -26.41 -39.78 38.35
CA GLU A 55 -26.38 -39.44 36.92
C GLU A 55 -26.23 -37.92 36.70
N ARG A 56 -26.95 -37.08 37.45
CA ARG A 56 -26.81 -35.61 37.37
C ARG A 56 -25.43 -35.15 37.81
N VAL A 57 -24.92 -35.68 38.93
CA VAL A 57 -23.55 -35.38 39.41
C VAL A 57 -22.49 -35.80 38.39
N GLN A 58 -22.68 -36.92 37.69
CA GLN A 58 -21.79 -37.33 36.60
C GLN A 58 -21.83 -36.34 35.42
N VAL A 59 -23.02 -35.87 35.02
CA VAL A 59 -23.18 -34.85 33.99
C VAL A 59 -22.51 -33.52 34.40
N ASP A 60 -22.71 -33.06 35.63
CA ASP A 60 -22.06 -31.86 36.17
C ASP A 60 -20.52 -31.98 36.15
N ILE A 61 -19.98 -33.16 36.49
CA ILE A 61 -18.54 -33.45 36.43
C ILE A 61 -18.04 -33.44 34.98
N GLU A 62 -18.80 -33.96 34.03
CA GLU A 62 -18.44 -33.98 32.60
C GLU A 62 -18.52 -32.59 31.97
N GLU A 63 -19.55 -31.80 32.29
CA GLU A 63 -19.64 -30.40 31.86
C GLU A 63 -18.51 -29.57 32.49
N ALA A 64 -18.22 -29.73 33.79
CA ALA A 64 -17.11 -29.04 34.44
C ALA A 64 -15.76 -29.39 33.80
N LYS A 65 -15.53 -30.66 33.42
CA LYS A 65 -14.34 -31.07 32.63
C LYS A 65 -14.30 -30.40 31.27
N TYR A 66 -15.41 -30.37 30.54
CA TYR A 66 -15.50 -29.75 29.22
C TYR A 66 -15.27 -28.23 29.29
N GLN A 67 -15.92 -27.52 30.22
CA GLN A 67 -15.71 -26.10 30.45
C GLN A 67 -14.25 -25.80 30.86
N ALA A 68 -13.65 -26.63 31.72
CA ALA A 68 -12.24 -26.52 32.09
C ALA A 68 -11.31 -26.74 30.89
N GLU A 69 -11.62 -27.68 30.00
CA GLU A 69 -10.88 -27.93 28.77
C GLU A 69 -11.01 -26.75 27.77
N GLN A 70 -12.21 -26.18 27.59
CA GLN A 70 -12.42 -24.99 26.77
C GLN A 70 -11.67 -23.77 27.33
N ARG A 71 -11.72 -23.56 28.64
CA ARG A 71 -10.95 -22.52 29.34
C ARG A 71 -9.45 -22.74 29.15
N ARG A 72 -8.97 -23.98 29.25
CA ARG A 72 -7.57 -24.35 29.01
C ARG A 72 -7.16 -24.03 27.57
N LYS A 73 -7.93 -24.47 26.57
CA LYS A 73 -7.70 -24.17 25.13
C LYS A 73 -7.66 -22.67 24.86
N ALA A 74 -8.55 -21.89 25.46
CA ALA A 74 -8.56 -20.43 25.34
C ALA A 74 -7.29 -19.79 25.94
N ILE A 75 -6.84 -20.26 27.12
CA ILE A 75 -5.61 -19.80 27.77
C ILE A 75 -4.37 -20.19 26.96
N GLU A 76 -4.28 -21.43 26.46
CA GLU A 76 -3.16 -21.90 25.63
C GLU A 76 -3.08 -21.12 24.30
N LYS A 77 -4.23 -20.82 23.67
CA LYS A 77 -4.31 -19.95 22.50
C LYS A 77 -3.83 -18.53 22.81
N ALA A 78 -4.28 -17.93 23.92
CA ALA A 78 -3.86 -16.59 24.34
C ALA A 78 -2.35 -16.52 24.63
N LYS A 79 -1.80 -17.51 25.36
CA LYS A 79 -0.35 -17.64 25.59
C LYS A 79 0.44 -17.73 24.29
N THR A 80 -0.03 -18.54 23.34
CA THR A 80 0.62 -18.69 22.01
C THR A 80 0.60 -17.36 21.25
N GLN A 81 -0.51 -16.62 21.29
CA GLN A 81 -0.63 -15.31 20.66
C GLN A 81 0.28 -14.26 21.31
N GLN A 82 0.35 -14.21 22.65
CA GLN A 82 1.27 -13.32 23.38
C GLN A 82 2.74 -13.64 23.05
N TYR A 83 3.11 -14.92 23.05
CA TYR A 83 4.45 -15.36 22.68
C TYR A 83 4.83 -14.96 21.24
N TYR A 84 3.92 -15.14 20.28
CA TYR A 84 4.12 -14.69 18.89
C TYR A 84 4.12 -13.15 18.73
N GLN A 85 3.59 -12.40 19.70
CA GLN A 85 3.68 -10.94 19.74
C GLN A 85 5.00 -10.42 20.31
N THR A 86 5.88 -11.27 20.85
CA THR A 86 7.24 -10.85 21.24
C THR A 86 8.07 -10.48 20.01
N ASP A 87 8.88 -9.43 20.10
CA ASP A 87 9.65 -8.94 18.94
C ASP A 87 10.73 -9.95 18.49
N ARG A 88 11.21 -10.78 19.42
CA ARG A 88 12.11 -11.92 19.17
C ARG A 88 11.46 -12.94 18.23
N VAL A 89 10.22 -13.36 18.53
CA VAL A 89 9.48 -14.31 17.69
C VAL A 89 9.02 -13.68 16.38
N LYS A 90 8.56 -12.43 16.37
CA LYS A 90 8.24 -11.70 15.11
C LYS A 90 9.43 -11.66 14.15
N GLY A 91 10.62 -11.32 14.65
CA GLY A 91 11.85 -11.30 13.85
C GLY A 91 12.19 -12.67 13.28
N PHE A 92 11.99 -13.74 14.06
CA PHE A 92 12.18 -15.11 13.63
C PHE A 92 11.12 -15.59 12.62
N HIS A 93 9.85 -15.20 12.76
CA HIS A 93 8.80 -15.46 11.77
C HIS A 93 9.03 -14.72 10.45
N GLY A 94 9.56 -13.49 10.50
CA GLY A 94 10.02 -12.78 9.30
C GLY A 94 11.15 -13.53 8.58
N ALA A 95 12.07 -14.14 9.34
CA ALA A 95 13.11 -15.00 8.78
C ALA A 95 12.54 -16.31 8.21
N LEU A 96 11.52 -16.91 8.84
CA LEU A 96 10.83 -18.10 8.34
C LEU A 96 10.17 -17.83 6.99
N LEU A 97 9.41 -16.72 6.87
CA LEU A 97 8.82 -16.28 5.60
C LEU A 97 9.88 -16.11 4.51
N LEU A 98 11.05 -15.54 4.85
CA LEU A 98 12.15 -15.41 3.90
C LEU A 98 12.69 -16.78 3.43
N THR A 99 12.70 -17.82 4.28
CA THR A 99 13.09 -19.18 3.82
C THR A 99 12.09 -19.79 2.82
N GLU A 100 10.80 -19.47 2.96
CA GLU A 100 9.76 -19.93 2.05
C GLU A 100 9.86 -19.18 0.71
N VAL A 101 10.02 -17.86 0.75
CA VAL A 101 10.26 -17.02 -0.45
C VAL A 101 11.52 -17.45 -1.21
N LEU A 102 12.60 -17.82 -0.51
CA LEU A 102 13.81 -18.34 -1.16
C LEU A 102 13.54 -19.67 -1.88
N LYS A 103 12.83 -20.61 -1.24
CA LYS A 103 12.47 -21.88 -1.88
C LYS A 103 11.56 -21.69 -3.11
N GLU A 104 10.58 -20.78 -3.04
CA GLU A 104 9.77 -20.41 -4.20
C GLU A 104 10.62 -19.77 -5.31
N ARG A 105 11.61 -18.95 -4.94
CA ARG A 105 12.49 -18.31 -5.91
C ARG A 105 13.38 -19.30 -6.64
N ASP A 106 13.92 -20.30 -5.94
CA ASP A 106 14.69 -21.37 -6.55
C ASP A 106 13.84 -22.16 -7.56
N ALA A 107 12.60 -22.52 -7.18
CA ALA A 107 11.64 -23.18 -8.09
C ALA A 107 11.27 -22.31 -9.32
N GLN A 108 11.17 -20.98 -9.17
CA GLN A 108 10.98 -20.06 -10.30
C GLN A 108 12.20 -20.04 -11.24
N VAL A 109 13.42 -20.12 -10.69
CA VAL A 109 14.66 -20.17 -11.48
C VAL A 109 14.76 -21.49 -12.24
N GLU A 110 14.44 -22.62 -11.60
CA GLU A 110 14.36 -23.93 -12.26
C GLU A 110 13.32 -23.94 -13.40
N LEU A 111 12.11 -23.42 -13.15
CA LEU A 111 11.07 -23.28 -14.16
C LEU A 111 11.52 -22.40 -15.34
N LYS A 112 12.23 -21.30 -15.06
CA LYS A 112 12.79 -20.43 -16.10
C LYS A 112 13.83 -21.19 -16.95
N GLN A 113 14.78 -21.87 -16.32
CA GLN A 113 15.78 -22.68 -17.02
C GLN A 113 15.13 -23.81 -17.84
N ALA A 114 14.09 -24.47 -17.33
CA ALA A 114 13.34 -25.49 -18.05
C ALA A 114 12.65 -24.92 -19.30
N LYS A 115 12.02 -23.73 -19.19
CA LYS A 115 11.44 -23.01 -20.34
C LYS A 115 12.49 -22.60 -21.37
N GLU A 116 13.65 -22.12 -20.92
CA GLU A 116 14.77 -21.79 -21.80
C GLU A 116 15.29 -23.04 -22.55
N ARG A 117 15.55 -24.14 -21.85
CA ARG A 117 15.91 -25.44 -22.46
C ARG A 117 14.86 -25.95 -23.45
N ALA A 118 13.57 -25.79 -23.14
CA ALA A 118 12.47 -26.20 -24.02
C ALA A 118 12.25 -25.27 -25.23
N ASN A 119 12.84 -24.06 -25.23
CA ASN A 119 12.81 -23.13 -26.35
C ASN A 119 14.12 -23.15 -27.17
N GLN A 120 15.23 -23.56 -26.57
CA GLN A 120 16.49 -23.82 -27.29
C GLN A 120 16.25 -24.77 -28.47
N GLY A 121 16.57 -24.30 -29.67
CA GLY A 121 16.38 -25.07 -30.91
C GLY A 121 15.09 -24.77 -31.68
N LYS A 122 14.04 -24.22 -31.05
CA LYS A 122 12.82 -23.81 -31.79
C LYS A 122 13.13 -22.75 -32.85
N ASP A 123 13.97 -21.78 -32.50
CA ASP A 123 14.44 -20.75 -33.44
C ASP A 123 15.19 -21.38 -34.62
N LYS A 124 15.98 -22.44 -34.39
CA LYS A 124 16.67 -23.17 -35.46
C LYS A 124 15.71 -23.91 -36.38
N GLU A 125 14.68 -24.54 -35.83
CA GLU A 125 13.63 -25.21 -36.62
C GLU A 125 12.82 -24.20 -37.44
N LEU A 126 12.47 -23.05 -36.85
CA LEU A 126 11.77 -21.97 -37.53
C LEU A 126 12.62 -21.39 -38.68
N LEU A 127 13.91 -21.16 -38.43
CA LEU A 127 14.86 -20.66 -39.43
C LEU A 127 15.07 -21.68 -40.56
N ARG A 128 15.06 -22.99 -40.26
CA ARG A 128 15.08 -24.06 -41.27
C ARG A 128 13.82 -24.06 -42.15
N LYS A 129 12.62 -23.89 -41.56
CA LYS A 129 11.38 -23.75 -42.33
C LYS A 129 11.39 -22.52 -43.23
N PHE A 130 11.86 -21.37 -42.74
CA PHE A 130 12.03 -20.18 -43.59
C PHE A 130 13.05 -20.38 -44.73
N GLN A 131 14.06 -21.23 -44.55
CA GLN A 131 14.97 -21.62 -45.64
C GLN A 131 14.27 -22.53 -46.66
N GLU A 132 13.58 -23.58 -46.20
CA GLU A 132 12.78 -24.50 -47.04
C GLU A 132 11.71 -23.76 -47.87
N ASP A 133 10.97 -22.83 -47.26
CA ASP A 133 9.95 -22.01 -47.93
C ASP A 133 10.57 -21.05 -48.96
N ARG A 134 11.72 -20.45 -48.64
CA ARG A 134 12.46 -19.57 -49.57
C ARG A 134 12.98 -20.35 -50.78
N GLU A 135 13.52 -21.55 -50.57
CA GLU A 135 13.99 -22.43 -51.64
C GLU A 135 12.83 -22.87 -52.54
N ARG A 136 11.68 -23.22 -51.95
CA ARG A 136 10.45 -23.52 -52.71
C ARG A 136 9.99 -22.32 -53.55
N ALA A 137 9.93 -21.12 -52.98
CA ALA A 137 9.52 -19.92 -53.71
C ALA A 137 10.46 -19.59 -54.90
N ILE A 138 11.77 -19.80 -54.73
CA ILE A 138 12.75 -19.65 -55.82
C ILE A 138 12.51 -20.69 -56.92
N LEU A 139 12.23 -21.94 -56.56
CA LEU A 139 11.94 -23.01 -57.51
C LEU A 139 10.65 -22.74 -58.30
N GLU A 140 9.61 -22.25 -57.62
CA GLU A 140 8.32 -21.89 -58.24
C GLU A 140 8.47 -20.73 -59.24
N ASP A 141 9.19 -19.66 -58.90
CA ASP A 141 9.45 -18.57 -59.85
C ASP A 141 10.34 -19.02 -61.03
N GLN A 142 11.34 -19.88 -60.79
CA GLN A 142 12.12 -20.48 -61.88
C GLN A 142 11.25 -21.32 -62.83
N MET A 143 10.31 -22.12 -62.31
CA MET A 143 9.36 -22.87 -63.15
C MET A 143 8.42 -21.93 -63.91
N ALA A 144 7.91 -20.88 -63.27
CA ALA A 144 7.06 -19.88 -63.93
C ALA A 144 7.82 -19.06 -64.98
N ALA A 145 9.11 -18.78 -64.76
CA ALA A 145 9.98 -18.13 -65.74
C ALA A 145 10.27 -19.04 -66.95
N ARG A 146 10.49 -20.35 -66.72
CA ARG A 146 10.64 -21.34 -67.81
C ARG A 146 9.37 -21.46 -68.66
N LYS A 147 8.20 -21.62 -68.05
CA LYS A 147 6.91 -21.63 -68.79
C LYS A 147 6.72 -20.37 -69.64
N ARG A 148 6.93 -19.19 -69.04
CA ARG A 148 6.89 -17.90 -69.76
C ARG A 148 7.95 -17.78 -70.88
N TYR A 149 9.05 -18.54 -70.83
CA TYR A 149 10.03 -18.61 -71.92
C TYR A 149 9.56 -19.55 -73.03
N GLU A 150 9.08 -20.75 -72.68
CA GLU A 150 8.53 -21.74 -73.61
C GLU A 150 7.33 -21.18 -74.39
N GLU A 151 6.39 -20.52 -73.71
CA GLU A 151 5.24 -19.83 -74.33
C GLU A 151 5.66 -18.72 -75.31
N ARG A 152 6.71 -17.95 -74.98
CA ARG A 152 7.23 -16.95 -75.91
C ARG A 152 7.93 -17.59 -77.11
N ALA A 153 8.62 -18.71 -76.91
CA ALA A 153 9.27 -19.46 -77.99
C ALA A 153 8.23 -20.09 -78.95
N THR A 154 7.12 -20.64 -78.44
CA THR A 154 6.05 -21.18 -79.30
C THR A 154 5.36 -20.09 -80.10
N VAL A 155 5.05 -18.94 -79.49
CA VAL A 155 4.48 -17.77 -80.19
C VAL A 155 5.45 -17.23 -81.25
N ALA A 156 6.74 -17.08 -80.95
CA ALA A 156 7.74 -16.63 -81.91
C ALA A 156 7.86 -17.61 -83.11
N ASN A 157 7.90 -18.91 -82.84
CA ASN A 157 7.92 -19.94 -83.90
C ASN A 157 6.66 -19.92 -84.77
N PHE A 158 5.49 -19.61 -84.19
CA PHE A 158 4.25 -19.45 -84.94
C PHE A 158 4.27 -18.19 -85.83
N GLN A 159 4.73 -17.05 -85.30
CA GLN A 159 4.90 -15.81 -86.06
C GLN A 159 5.86 -15.97 -87.24
N ILE A 160 6.98 -16.69 -87.05
CA ILE A 160 7.93 -17.01 -88.14
C ILE A 160 7.23 -17.79 -89.27
N LYS A 161 6.38 -18.77 -88.94
CA LYS A 161 5.59 -19.51 -89.94
C LYS A 161 4.59 -18.61 -90.67
N GLN A 162 3.87 -17.74 -89.96
CA GLN A 162 2.94 -16.80 -90.60
C GLN A 162 3.65 -15.84 -91.56
N ILE A 163 4.87 -15.38 -91.23
CA ILE A 163 5.68 -14.55 -92.13
C ILE A 163 6.06 -15.35 -93.40
N GLN A 164 6.47 -16.61 -93.25
CA GLN A 164 6.79 -17.49 -94.39
C GLN A 164 5.57 -17.77 -95.27
N GLU A 165 4.39 -17.99 -94.67
CA GLU A 165 3.11 -18.17 -95.39
C GLU A 165 2.74 -16.91 -96.17
N HIS A 166 2.85 -15.72 -95.56
CA HIS A 166 2.58 -14.44 -96.24
C HIS A 166 3.59 -14.14 -97.36
N GLN A 167 4.87 -14.46 -97.17
CA GLN A 167 5.89 -14.34 -98.23
C GLN A 167 5.58 -15.28 -99.40
N GLY A 168 5.20 -16.54 -99.12
CA GLY A 168 4.80 -17.49 -100.15
C GLY A 168 3.54 -17.08 -100.91
N ALA A 169 2.57 -16.45 -100.23
CA ALA A 169 1.38 -15.89 -100.86
C ALA A 169 1.72 -14.69 -101.77
N GLN A 170 2.53 -13.75 -101.31
CA GLN A 170 2.99 -12.61 -102.11
C GLN A 170 3.80 -13.08 -103.33
N GLU A 171 4.69 -14.06 -103.18
CA GLU A 171 5.41 -14.65 -104.32
C GLU A 171 4.48 -15.32 -105.34
N ALA A 172 3.33 -15.82 -104.93
CA ALA A 172 2.33 -16.41 -105.83
C ALA A 172 1.55 -15.31 -106.57
N GLU A 173 1.13 -14.26 -105.87
CA GLU A 173 0.49 -13.06 -106.44
C GLU A 173 1.41 -12.42 -107.50
N GLU A 174 2.68 -12.18 -107.18
CA GLU A 174 3.68 -11.67 -108.14
C GLU A 174 3.91 -12.58 -109.35
N ARG A 175 3.57 -13.87 -109.29
CA ARG A 175 3.66 -14.79 -110.44
C ARG A 175 2.41 -14.71 -111.32
N GLU A 176 1.23 -14.55 -110.74
CA GLU A 176 -0.01 -14.34 -111.50
C GLU A 176 -0.01 -12.94 -112.15
N ASP A 177 0.37 -11.88 -111.44
CA ASP A 177 0.57 -10.53 -112.01
C ASP A 177 1.48 -10.54 -113.25
N ARG A 178 2.57 -11.33 -113.19
CA ARG A 178 3.50 -11.51 -114.32
C ARG A 178 2.89 -12.30 -115.49
N ARG A 179 1.91 -13.18 -115.25
CA ARG A 179 1.16 -13.90 -116.29
C ARG A 179 0.11 -12.99 -116.92
N GLU A 180 -0.72 -12.33 -116.10
CA GLU A 180 -1.71 -11.37 -116.55
C GLU A 180 -1.06 -10.24 -117.37
N GLY A 181 0.07 -9.70 -116.90
CA GLY A 181 0.84 -8.70 -117.64
C GLY A 181 1.36 -9.18 -119.00
N GLN A 182 1.74 -10.45 -119.14
CA GLN A 182 2.11 -11.04 -120.43
C GLN A 182 0.90 -11.27 -121.35
N GLU A 183 -0.24 -11.64 -120.79
CA GLU A 183 -1.48 -11.86 -121.53
C GLU A 183 -2.08 -10.54 -122.04
N ILE A 184 -2.09 -9.49 -121.21
CA ILE A 184 -2.43 -8.12 -121.60
C ILE A 184 -1.51 -7.64 -122.73
N GLN A 185 -0.21 -7.90 -122.67
CA GLN A 185 0.71 -7.56 -123.78
C GLN A 185 0.41 -8.32 -125.08
N ARG A 186 -0.04 -9.58 -125.01
CA ARG A 186 -0.49 -10.33 -126.20
C ARG A 186 -1.77 -9.74 -126.77
N LEU A 187 -2.76 -9.46 -125.94
CA LEU A 187 -4.04 -8.86 -126.34
C LEU A 187 -3.85 -7.47 -126.95
N ALA A 188 -2.98 -6.63 -126.37
CA ALA A 188 -2.66 -5.31 -126.92
C ALA A 188 -2.04 -5.40 -128.32
N ARG A 189 -1.11 -6.34 -128.55
CA ARG A 189 -0.51 -6.58 -129.88
C ARG A 189 -1.52 -7.09 -130.90
N LEU A 190 -2.47 -7.94 -130.48
CA LEU A 190 -3.55 -8.42 -131.35
C LEU A 190 -4.46 -7.25 -131.76
N HIS A 191 -4.91 -6.45 -130.79
CA HIS A 191 -5.75 -5.28 -131.05
C HIS A 191 -5.04 -4.23 -131.94
N GLU A 192 -3.73 -4.00 -131.78
CA GLU A 192 -2.96 -3.16 -132.71
C GLU A 192 -2.96 -3.72 -134.15
N TRP A 193 -2.83 -5.03 -134.31
CA TRP A 193 -2.86 -5.68 -135.63
C TRP A 193 -4.25 -5.57 -136.29
N GLU A 194 -5.31 -5.83 -135.52
CA GLU A 194 -6.70 -5.67 -135.96
C GLU A 194 -7.00 -4.22 -136.36
N ARG A 195 -6.52 -3.24 -135.58
CA ARG A 195 -6.69 -1.81 -135.88
C ARG A 195 -6.00 -1.40 -137.18
N ARG A 196 -4.78 -1.89 -137.44
CA ARG A 196 -4.07 -1.66 -138.73
C ARG A 196 -4.83 -2.27 -139.90
N LYS A 197 -5.32 -3.51 -139.75
CA LYS A 197 -6.22 -4.19 -140.71
C LYS A 197 -7.45 -3.34 -141.02
N LEU A 198 -8.08 -2.76 -140.01
CA LEU A 198 -9.28 -1.92 -140.14
C LEU A 198 -8.97 -0.58 -140.84
N ASP A 199 -7.84 0.04 -140.52
CA ASP A 199 -7.42 1.31 -141.15
C ASP A 199 -7.01 1.13 -142.62
N ASP A 200 -6.42 -0.03 -142.98
CA ASP A 200 -6.13 -0.36 -144.39
C ASP A 200 -7.41 -0.67 -145.18
N LEU A 201 -8.41 -1.33 -144.58
CA LEU A 201 -9.74 -1.50 -145.19
C LEU A 201 -10.40 -0.12 -145.44
N ARG A 202 -10.39 0.76 -144.44
CA ARG A 202 -10.89 2.14 -144.56
C ARG A 202 -10.15 2.98 -145.60
N ARG A 203 -8.87 2.67 -145.89
CA ARG A 203 -8.13 3.31 -147.00
C ARG A 203 -8.62 2.80 -148.35
N GLN A 204 -8.91 1.51 -148.49
CA GLN A 204 -9.49 0.93 -149.71
C GLN A 204 -10.89 1.52 -149.96
N GLU A 205 -11.77 1.51 -148.96
CA GLU A 205 -13.10 2.13 -149.01
C GLU A 205 -13.02 3.62 -149.43
N LYS A 206 -12.05 4.38 -148.92
CA LYS A 206 -11.85 5.79 -149.33
C LYS A 206 -11.41 5.97 -150.78
N VAL A 207 -10.69 5.01 -151.36
CA VAL A 207 -10.29 5.05 -152.78
C VAL A 207 -11.48 4.69 -153.66
N GLU A 208 -12.24 3.66 -153.30
CA GLU A 208 -13.47 3.27 -154.00
C GLU A 208 -14.54 4.38 -153.94
N LEU A 209 -14.75 4.97 -152.76
CA LEU A 209 -15.64 6.10 -152.58
C LEU A 209 -15.19 7.33 -153.38
N LYS A 210 -13.87 7.56 -153.54
CA LYS A 210 -13.35 8.65 -154.38
C LYS A 210 -13.66 8.41 -155.86
N LEU A 211 -13.53 7.19 -156.35
CA LEU A 211 -13.88 6.81 -157.73
C LEU A 211 -15.38 6.98 -157.97
N ALA A 212 -16.22 6.41 -157.09
CA ALA A 212 -17.68 6.57 -157.16
C ALA A 212 -18.11 8.04 -157.03
N HIS A 213 -17.40 8.85 -156.23
CA HIS A 213 -17.67 10.28 -156.13
C HIS A 213 -17.25 11.04 -157.39
N GLN A 214 -16.19 10.65 -158.10
CA GLN A 214 -15.83 11.25 -159.39
C GLN A 214 -16.92 11.00 -160.44
N GLU A 215 -17.43 9.77 -160.54
CA GLU A 215 -18.60 9.43 -161.36
C GLU A 215 -19.84 10.23 -160.93
N HIS A 216 -20.12 10.31 -159.63
CA HIS A 216 -21.23 11.11 -159.12
C HIS A 216 -21.03 12.61 -159.37
N THR A 217 -19.81 13.18 -159.35
CA THR A 217 -19.61 14.60 -159.69
C THR A 217 -19.87 14.88 -161.16
N SER A 218 -19.46 13.98 -162.06
CA SER A 218 -19.85 14.04 -163.48
C SER A 218 -21.38 14.10 -163.63
N ASN A 219 -22.10 13.26 -162.89
CA ASN A 219 -23.57 13.24 -162.93
C ASN A 219 -24.21 14.43 -162.19
N ARG A 220 -23.60 14.93 -161.11
CA ARG A 220 -24.13 16.03 -160.30
C ARG A 220 -23.91 17.38 -160.97
N ASP A 221 -22.85 17.58 -161.73
CA ASP A 221 -22.67 18.83 -162.47
C ASP A 221 -23.72 18.95 -163.61
N ALA A 222 -24.31 17.83 -164.06
CA ALA A 222 -25.53 17.84 -164.87
C ALA A 222 -26.82 18.15 -164.06
N ILE A 223 -26.89 17.83 -162.76
CA ILE A 223 -28.07 18.06 -161.89
C ILE A 223 -28.04 19.44 -161.21
N ARG A 224 -26.88 19.97 -160.82
CA ARG A 224 -26.80 21.24 -160.07
C ARG A 224 -27.11 22.47 -160.94
N ALA A 225 -27.12 22.29 -162.26
CA ALA A 225 -27.73 23.20 -163.22
C ALA A 225 -29.26 23.38 -163.02
N ILE A 226 -29.91 22.55 -162.19
CA ILE A 226 -31.38 22.51 -161.99
C ILE A 226 -31.80 23.17 -160.66
N GLU A 227 -30.99 23.11 -159.60
CA GLU A 227 -31.49 23.16 -158.21
C GLU A 227 -31.29 24.51 -157.46
N GLN A 228 -30.72 25.53 -158.11
CA GLN A 228 -30.26 26.76 -157.44
C GLN A 228 -31.39 27.78 -157.11
N GLN A 229 -32.50 27.32 -156.49
CA GLN A 229 -33.77 28.06 -156.35
C GLN A 229 -34.42 28.05 -154.87
N LYS A 230 -33.71 28.23 -153.66
CA LYS A 230 -34.01 27.76 -152.18
C LYS A 230 -33.93 28.69 -150.81
N GLU A 231 -33.79 28.18 -149.50
CA GLU A 231 -34.27 28.72 -148.10
C GLU A 231 -33.36 28.66 -146.72
N GLU A 232 -33.81 29.05 -145.43
CA GLU A 232 -33.04 29.27 -144.06
C GLU A 232 -33.79 29.32 -142.59
N GLU A 233 -33.18 29.30 -141.31
CA GLU A 233 -33.77 29.15 -139.84
C GLU A 233 -33.03 29.72 -138.45
N GLU A 234 -33.53 29.65 -137.13
CA GLU A 234 -33.06 30.32 -135.76
C GLU A 234 -33.35 29.71 -134.24
N ASP A 235 -32.76 30.15 -133.01
CA ASP A 235 -33.05 29.79 -131.48
C ASP A 235 -32.30 30.51 -130.18
N GLU A 236 -32.78 30.57 -128.85
CA GLU A 236 -32.07 30.78 -127.44
C GLU A 236 -32.89 30.93 -126.02
N GLU A 237 -32.24 30.82 -124.78
CA GLU A 237 -32.35 31.51 -123.37
C GLU A 237 -32.64 30.81 -121.92
N ILE A 238 -32.35 31.49 -120.75
CA ILE A 238 -32.82 31.45 -119.28
C ILE A 238 -31.98 30.77 -118.07
N ARG A 239 -31.66 31.45 -116.88
CA ARG A 239 -30.74 30.99 -115.72
C ARG A 239 -30.80 31.66 -114.23
N LEU A 240 -30.39 31.00 -113.06
CA LEU A 240 -29.72 31.46 -111.68
C LEU A 240 -30.43 31.87 -110.26
N PHE A 241 -30.00 31.44 -108.98
CA PHE A 241 -30.32 32.05 -107.56
C PHE A 241 -29.63 31.58 -106.14
N ALA A 242 -29.80 32.30 -104.94
CA ALA A 242 -29.83 31.98 -103.40
C ALA A 242 -28.64 32.01 -102.25
N ALA A 243 -28.85 32.34 -100.90
CA ALA A 243 -27.87 32.19 -99.68
C ALA A 243 -28.24 32.45 -98.14
N ALA A 244 -27.44 31.92 -97.15
CA ALA A 244 -27.79 31.64 -95.70
C ALA A 244 -26.91 32.21 -94.47
N LYS A 245 -26.84 31.54 -93.27
CA LYS A 245 -26.77 32.16 -91.88
C LYS A 245 -26.10 31.31 -90.70
N LYS A 246 -25.41 31.89 -89.64
CA LYS A 246 -24.48 31.16 -88.66
C LYS A 246 -23.93 31.89 -87.36
N LYS A 247 -24.54 31.90 -86.12
CA LYS A 247 -23.96 32.67 -84.93
C LYS A 247 -24.41 32.31 -83.45
N MET A 248 -24.10 31.15 -82.84
CA MET A 248 -24.64 30.78 -81.49
C MET A 248 -23.63 30.53 -80.34
N THR A 249 -23.63 31.42 -79.33
CA THR A 249 -22.60 31.60 -78.27
C THR A 249 -23.21 32.21 -76.99
N LYS A 250 -22.69 32.13 -75.74
CA LYS A 250 -21.49 31.49 -75.14
C LYS A 250 -21.71 31.25 -73.62
N LEU A 251 -21.48 30.06 -73.06
CA LEU A 251 -21.79 29.75 -71.65
C LEU A 251 -20.86 28.66 -71.02
N ARG A 252 -19.81 29.01 -70.26
CA ARG A 252 -18.89 27.99 -69.65
C ARG A 252 -17.91 28.42 -68.53
N ARG A 253 -18.18 29.42 -67.66
CA ARG A 253 -17.09 30.07 -66.86
C ARG A 253 -17.36 30.51 -65.39
N GLU A 254 -18.07 29.74 -64.56
CA GLU A 254 -18.41 30.18 -63.17
C GLU A 254 -18.44 29.03 -62.11
N ARG A 255 -17.30 28.39 -61.73
CA ARG A 255 -17.31 27.37 -60.65
C ARG A 255 -15.94 27.10 -59.97
N GLU A 256 -15.44 28.02 -59.14
CA GLU A 256 -14.06 27.90 -58.58
C GLU A 256 -13.82 28.59 -57.20
N SER A 257 -14.76 28.55 -56.23
CA SER A 257 -14.60 29.32 -54.97
C SER A 257 -15.17 28.70 -53.67
N GLU A 258 -14.65 27.55 -53.21
CA GLU A 258 -15.15 26.88 -51.98
C GLU A 258 -14.09 26.30 -50.99
N MET A 259 -12.77 26.51 -51.17
CA MET A 259 -11.73 25.77 -50.42
C MET A 259 -10.77 26.62 -49.55
N PHE A 260 -11.18 27.09 -48.35
CA PHE A 260 -10.23 27.77 -47.43
C PHE A 260 -10.60 27.95 -45.91
N LYS A 261 -11.03 26.96 -45.08
CA LYS A 261 -11.34 27.29 -43.65
C LYS A 261 -11.42 26.27 -42.45
N LYS A 262 -10.71 25.12 -42.35
CA LYS A 262 -11.00 24.14 -41.25
C LYS A 262 -9.89 23.35 -40.50
N VAL A 263 -8.63 23.80 -40.31
CA VAL A 263 -7.61 22.96 -39.58
C VAL A 263 -6.60 23.71 -38.68
N GLN A 264 -7.01 24.31 -37.55
CA GLN A 264 -6.03 24.63 -36.47
C GLN A 264 -6.67 24.95 -35.09
N ASP A 265 -6.96 23.91 -34.29
CA ASP A 265 -7.42 24.07 -32.89
C ASP A 265 -7.16 22.78 -32.05
N HIS A 266 -5.89 22.40 -31.80
CA HIS A 266 -5.54 21.35 -30.81
C HIS A 266 -4.03 21.28 -30.46
N ARG A 267 -3.53 22.05 -29.48
CA ARG A 267 -2.26 21.88 -28.69
C ARG A 267 -1.96 23.18 -27.92
N ASP A 268 -1.59 23.24 -26.63
CA ASP A 268 -1.62 22.34 -25.46
C ASP A 268 -1.81 23.28 -24.23
N LYS A 269 -2.62 23.00 -23.20
CA LYS A 269 -2.37 22.04 -22.11
C LYS A 269 -0.95 22.07 -21.49
N MET A 270 -0.44 23.27 -21.23
CA MET A 270 0.72 23.46 -20.35
C MET A 270 0.40 23.12 -18.89
N VAL A 271 0.97 21.99 -18.49
CA VAL A 271 0.96 21.32 -17.19
C VAL A 271 1.27 22.23 -16.00
N ASN A 272 0.49 22.05 -14.93
CA ASN A 272 0.75 22.59 -13.59
C ASN A 272 1.97 21.95 -12.90
N LEU A 273 2.45 22.65 -11.85
CA LEU A 273 2.83 22.11 -10.54
C LEU A 273 4.31 22.18 -10.13
N LEU A 274 4.65 23.29 -9.47
CA LEU A 274 5.65 23.43 -8.40
C LEU A 274 5.19 24.61 -7.54
N SER A 275 4.95 24.50 -6.24
CA SER A 275 4.81 23.33 -5.37
C SER A 275 4.09 23.79 -4.09
N GLN A 276 3.13 23.00 -3.59
CA GLN A 276 2.49 23.31 -2.31
C GLN A 276 3.45 23.16 -1.11
N GLN A 277 3.17 23.97 -0.07
CA GLN A 277 3.51 23.84 1.36
C GLN A 277 4.79 24.51 1.88
N LEU A 278 4.58 25.46 2.81
CA LEU A 278 4.92 25.38 4.26
C LEU A 278 4.50 26.72 4.91
N LYS A 279 3.32 26.86 5.56
CA LYS A 279 2.91 26.46 6.94
C LYS A 279 3.35 27.42 8.09
N LYS A 280 2.35 28.11 8.71
CA LYS A 280 2.22 28.50 10.15
C LYS A 280 3.18 29.62 10.66
N LYS A 281 2.93 30.41 11.74
CA LYS A 281 1.83 30.61 12.73
C LYS A 281 2.03 31.96 13.53
N VAL A 282 0.94 32.68 13.86
CA VAL A 282 0.47 33.23 15.18
C VAL A 282 1.35 34.12 16.11
N ASP A 283 0.92 35.39 16.26
CA ASP A 283 0.58 36.30 17.42
C ASP A 283 1.43 36.54 18.70
N ASN A 284 1.49 37.85 19.09
CA ASN A 284 1.56 38.53 20.42
C ASN A 284 2.66 38.16 21.48
N GLU A 285 3.04 39.00 22.46
CA GLU A 285 2.36 40.13 23.16
C GLU A 285 3.36 41.16 23.80
N ASP A 286 2.82 42.30 24.26
CA ASP A 286 3.32 43.36 25.19
C ASP A 286 4.77 43.44 25.72
N GLU A 287 5.37 44.65 25.62
CA GLU A 287 6.24 45.21 26.68
C GLU A 287 6.46 46.75 26.55
N ARG A 288 5.86 47.57 27.45
CA ARG A 288 6.43 48.85 27.96
C ARG A 288 5.58 49.48 29.09
N ILE A 289 6.25 49.87 30.18
CA ILE A 289 5.67 50.23 31.49
C ILE A 289 6.03 51.68 31.93
N ALA A 290 5.18 52.27 32.80
CA ALA A 290 5.40 53.45 33.68
C ALA A 290 5.45 54.86 33.01
N LYS A 291 5.19 55.99 33.71
CA LYS A 291 5.29 56.27 35.17
C LYS A 291 4.41 57.47 35.62
N ALA A 292 4.06 57.54 36.91
CA ALA A 292 3.30 58.63 37.56
C ALA A 292 3.79 58.89 39.03
N VAL A 293 3.16 59.83 39.76
CA VAL A 293 3.56 60.25 41.14
C VAL A 293 2.34 60.47 42.08
N ALA A 294 2.34 61.52 42.93
CA ALA A 294 1.53 61.71 44.14
C ALA A 294 1.45 63.20 44.59
N GLU A 295 0.43 63.55 45.38
CA GLU A 295 0.20 64.77 46.22
C GLU A 295 -1.14 64.61 47.00
N ASN A 296 -1.52 65.28 48.10
CA ASN A 296 -0.85 66.08 49.17
C ASN A 296 -1.81 66.20 50.41
N GLU A 297 -1.39 66.82 51.53
CA GLU A 297 -2.21 67.00 52.78
C GLU A 297 -2.07 68.40 53.45
N ALA A 298 -2.94 68.70 54.45
CA ALA A 298 -2.67 69.44 55.72
C ALA A 298 -3.65 70.58 56.14
N LYS A 299 -4.09 70.59 57.42
CA LYS A 299 -4.27 71.78 58.31
C LYS A 299 -4.81 71.44 59.72
N MET A 300 -4.29 72.13 60.75
CA MET A 300 -4.66 72.09 62.19
C MET A 300 -4.30 73.45 62.87
N GLU A 301 -4.62 73.60 64.17
CA GLU A 301 -4.06 74.56 65.17
C GLU A 301 -4.83 75.88 65.48
N ALA A 302 -5.48 76.01 66.67
CA ALA A 302 -6.13 77.28 67.11
C ALA A 302 -6.42 77.55 68.63
N ASP A 303 -6.34 76.60 69.57
CA ASP A 303 -6.83 76.80 70.98
C ASP A 303 -5.73 77.12 72.02
N ARG A 304 -6.03 77.88 73.11
CA ARG A 304 -5.21 77.81 74.37
C ARG A 304 -5.70 78.46 75.70
N ILE A 305 -6.23 79.68 75.68
CA ILE A 305 -5.66 80.74 76.56
C ILE A 305 -6.23 80.90 78.00
N GLU A 306 -7.55 80.81 78.19
CA GLU A 306 -8.39 81.51 79.20
C GLU A 306 -8.18 81.27 80.74
N LYS A 307 -6.99 80.90 81.26
CA LYS A 307 -6.92 80.10 82.52
C LYS A 307 -6.42 80.72 83.86
N GLU A 308 -6.01 81.99 83.98
CA GLU A 308 -5.04 82.34 85.06
C GLU A 308 -5.56 82.90 86.41
N GLU A 309 -6.79 83.41 86.57
CA GLU A 309 -7.10 84.26 87.75
C GLU A 309 -7.50 83.55 89.08
N LYS A 310 -7.77 82.23 89.09
CA LYS A 310 -8.43 81.56 90.25
C LYS A 310 -7.59 81.38 91.54
N ILE A 311 -6.30 81.71 91.53
CA ILE A 311 -5.30 81.07 92.42
C ILE A 311 -5.19 81.70 93.84
N LYS A 312 -5.60 82.96 94.06
CA LYS A 312 -5.19 83.70 95.28
C LYS A 312 -5.97 83.43 96.56
N ALA A 313 -7.22 82.97 96.50
CA ALA A 313 -8.06 82.81 97.71
C ALA A 313 -7.69 81.58 98.55
N GLU A 314 -7.01 80.59 97.96
CA GLU A 314 -6.80 79.26 98.55
C GLU A 314 -5.76 79.28 99.70
N LEU A 315 -4.88 80.28 99.73
CA LEU A 315 -3.61 80.25 100.48
C LEU A 315 -3.69 80.23 102.02
N LYS A 316 -4.81 80.61 102.65
CA LYS A 316 -4.91 80.68 104.13
C LYS A 316 -5.54 79.45 104.79
N SER A 317 -6.49 78.80 104.13
CA SER A 317 -7.03 77.48 104.57
C SER A 317 -5.92 76.43 104.72
N ILE A 318 -4.88 76.55 103.87
CA ILE A 318 -3.71 75.67 103.82
C ILE A 318 -2.93 75.62 105.15
N ALA A 319 -2.92 76.66 105.98
CA ALA A 319 -1.97 76.77 107.10
C ALA A 319 -2.33 75.92 108.33
N GLU A 320 -3.60 75.83 108.71
CA GLU A 320 -4.05 75.02 109.86
C GLU A 320 -4.32 73.57 109.44
N HIS A 321 -4.81 73.39 108.21
CA HIS A 321 -4.76 72.11 107.49
C HIS A 321 -3.36 71.49 107.57
N ARG A 322 -2.29 72.25 107.25
CA ARG A 322 -0.90 71.76 107.33
C ARG A 322 -0.50 71.13 108.67
N ALA A 323 -0.97 71.63 109.81
CA ALA A 323 -0.53 71.09 111.11
C ALA A 323 -1.17 69.73 111.44
N GLN A 324 -2.47 69.58 111.20
CA GLN A 324 -3.14 68.27 111.32
C GLN A 324 -2.70 67.32 110.21
N VAL A 325 -2.47 67.84 109.00
CA VAL A 325 -1.87 67.11 107.89
C VAL A 325 -0.51 66.58 108.27
N LEU A 326 0.41 67.34 108.88
CA LEU A 326 1.73 66.81 109.25
C LEU A 326 1.66 65.62 110.22
N ALA A 327 0.75 65.63 111.19
CA ALA A 327 0.57 64.52 112.14
C ALA A 327 -0.12 63.30 111.48
N GLN A 328 -1.14 63.54 110.65
CA GLN A 328 -1.78 62.50 109.85
C GLN A 328 -0.83 61.96 108.77
N GLU A 329 0.05 62.79 108.21
CA GLU A 329 1.10 62.42 107.27
C GLU A 329 2.17 61.59 107.95
N GLU A 330 2.54 61.86 109.21
CA GLU A 330 3.51 60.98 109.91
C GLU A 330 2.91 59.58 110.16
N GLN A 331 1.65 59.51 110.62
CA GLN A 331 0.96 58.22 110.80
C GLN A 331 0.71 57.52 109.46
N ALA A 332 0.21 58.23 108.45
CA ALA A 332 0.00 57.71 107.10
C ALA A 332 1.32 57.38 106.39
N ARG A 333 2.43 58.02 106.74
CA ARG A 333 3.78 57.67 106.27
C ARG A 333 4.28 56.40 106.93
N ARG A 334 4.11 56.21 108.24
CA ARG A 334 4.44 54.93 108.91
C ARG A 334 3.55 53.78 108.39
N GLU A 335 2.27 54.05 108.13
CA GLU A 335 1.39 53.07 107.46
C GLU A 335 1.77 52.84 106.00
N LYS A 336 2.19 53.86 105.25
CA LYS A 336 2.73 53.69 103.89
C LYS A 336 4.02 52.88 103.93
N GLU A 337 4.99 53.23 104.76
CA GLU A 337 6.25 52.48 104.93
C GLU A 337 5.98 51.00 105.25
N ARG A 338 4.98 50.69 106.09
CA ARG A 338 4.50 49.30 106.30
C ARG A 338 3.83 48.68 105.07
N LYS A 339 2.88 49.37 104.44
CA LYS A 339 2.18 48.86 103.24
C LYS A 339 3.12 48.70 102.04
N ASP A 340 4.14 49.54 101.94
CA ASP A 340 5.21 49.51 100.93
C ASP A 340 6.19 48.36 101.21
N GLN A 341 6.48 48.05 102.48
CA GLN A 341 7.18 46.83 102.87
C GLN A 341 6.36 45.57 102.54
N GLU A 342 5.09 45.52 102.94
CA GLU A 342 4.18 44.40 102.63
C GLU A 342 4.02 44.22 101.10
N VAL A 343 3.92 45.32 100.33
CA VAL A 343 3.90 45.30 98.85
C VAL A 343 5.25 44.91 98.24
N LEU A 344 6.38 45.27 98.86
CA LEU A 344 7.71 44.86 98.42
C LEU A 344 7.92 43.36 98.64
N GLU A 345 7.50 42.83 99.79
CA GLU A 345 7.52 41.39 100.07
C GLU A 345 6.65 40.62 99.06
N LEU A 346 5.41 41.07 98.84
CA LEU A 346 4.52 40.49 97.81
C LEU A 346 5.11 40.57 96.39
N LYS A 347 5.82 41.64 96.04
CA LYS A 347 6.56 41.74 94.75
C LYS A 347 7.72 40.75 94.70
N MET A 348 8.50 40.63 95.76
CA MET A 348 9.61 39.66 95.83
C MET A 348 9.12 38.21 95.76
N GLU A 349 7.97 37.90 96.36
CA GLU A 349 7.32 36.59 96.21
C GLU A 349 6.77 36.36 94.80
N ALA A 350 6.10 37.36 94.22
CA ALA A 350 5.61 37.30 92.84
C ALA A 350 6.76 37.13 91.83
N ASP A 351 7.89 37.81 92.02
CA ASP A 351 9.09 37.69 91.19
C ASP A 351 9.74 36.31 91.33
N LYS A 352 9.84 35.76 92.55
CA LYS A 352 10.30 34.37 92.78
C LYS A 352 9.39 33.36 92.05
N ILE A 353 8.07 33.51 92.17
CA ILE A 353 7.08 32.66 91.49
C ILE A 353 7.20 32.81 89.97
N PHE A 354 7.38 34.03 89.46
CA PHE A 354 7.58 34.31 88.04
C PHE A 354 8.87 33.68 87.51
N GLN A 355 9.99 33.83 88.21
CA GLN A 355 11.27 33.20 87.87
C GLN A 355 11.16 31.67 87.84
N ALA A 356 10.59 31.06 88.88
CA ALA A 356 10.34 29.62 88.94
C ALA A 356 9.47 29.14 87.77
N LYS A 357 8.43 29.90 87.40
CA LYS A 357 7.56 29.62 86.24
C LYS A 357 8.27 29.79 84.90
N GLN A 358 9.20 30.75 84.77
CA GLN A 358 10.04 30.89 83.57
C GLN A 358 11.04 29.71 83.46
N GLU A 359 11.69 29.32 84.55
CA GLU A 359 12.54 28.12 84.56
C GLU A 359 11.76 26.86 84.20
N GLU A 360 10.57 26.65 84.77
CA GLU A 360 9.72 25.50 84.44
C GLU A 360 9.34 25.53 82.96
N ARG A 361 8.99 26.70 82.40
CA ARG A 361 8.71 26.87 80.97
C ARG A 361 9.92 26.55 80.09
N GLN A 362 11.11 27.01 80.47
CA GLN A 362 12.35 26.70 79.74
C GLN A 362 12.70 25.21 79.82
N ARG A 363 12.53 24.57 80.99
CA ARG A 363 12.72 23.12 81.17
C ARG A 363 11.75 22.32 80.30
N LYS A 364 10.46 22.71 80.25
CA LYS A 364 9.46 22.11 79.35
C LYS A 364 9.86 22.29 77.88
N GLN A 365 10.17 23.50 77.44
CA GLN A 365 10.63 23.76 76.06
C GLN A 365 11.89 22.97 75.68
N LEU A 366 12.85 22.81 76.61
CA LEU A 366 14.04 21.98 76.37
C LEU A 366 13.68 20.50 76.25
N GLN A 367 12.75 20.01 77.08
CA GLN A 367 12.28 18.63 77.00
C GLN A 367 11.48 18.38 75.72
N ASP A 368 10.62 19.31 75.30
CA ASP A 368 9.87 19.22 74.05
C ASP A 368 10.81 19.23 72.84
N ARG A 369 11.84 20.08 72.84
CA ARG A 369 12.90 20.08 71.81
C ARG A 369 13.68 18.77 71.78
N LYS A 370 14.01 18.17 72.93
CA LYS A 370 14.65 16.85 73.01
C LYS A 370 13.73 15.74 72.49
N ASN A 371 12.45 15.77 72.85
CA ASN A 371 11.43 14.83 72.37
C ASN A 371 11.29 14.92 70.84
N LEU A 372 11.21 16.13 70.29
CA LEU A 372 11.12 16.40 68.85
C LEU A 372 12.39 15.97 68.09
N ALA A 373 13.58 16.23 68.64
CA ALA A 373 14.82 15.71 68.07
C ALA A 373 14.84 14.17 68.07
N GLY A 374 14.33 13.55 69.14
CA GLY A 374 14.17 12.10 69.24
C GLY A 374 13.17 11.51 68.24
N THR A 375 12.04 12.18 67.95
CA THR A 375 11.09 11.74 66.92
C THR A 375 11.65 11.91 65.52
N HIS A 376 12.34 13.02 65.22
CA HIS A 376 13.02 13.21 63.94
C HIS A 376 14.14 12.19 63.70
N LEU A 377 14.94 11.85 64.72
CA LEU A 377 15.97 10.81 64.59
C LEU A 377 15.34 9.44 64.29
N LYS A 378 14.22 9.10 64.96
CA LYS A 378 13.45 7.88 64.66
C LYS A 378 12.90 7.91 63.22
N GLN A 379 12.29 9.01 62.78
CA GLN A 379 11.80 9.18 61.41
C GLN A 379 12.91 9.00 60.37
N ALA A 380 14.08 9.62 60.58
CA ALA A 380 15.24 9.47 59.69
C ALA A 380 15.75 8.02 59.63
N SER A 381 15.75 7.31 60.78
CA SER A 381 16.13 5.89 60.81
C SER A 381 15.15 4.99 60.05
N VAL A 382 13.83 5.24 60.18
CA VAL A 382 12.78 4.52 59.44
C VAL A 382 12.86 4.83 57.93
N GLN A 383 13.03 6.09 57.54
CA GLN A 383 13.22 6.45 56.13
C GLN A 383 14.45 5.75 55.53
N LYS A 384 15.57 5.69 56.26
CA LYS A 384 16.77 4.96 55.83
C LYS A 384 16.51 3.45 55.67
N GLN A 385 15.75 2.84 56.58
CA GLN A 385 15.36 1.43 56.46
C GLN A 385 14.47 1.19 55.24
N VAL A 386 13.44 2.03 55.02
CA VAL A 386 12.55 1.96 53.85
C VAL A 386 13.32 2.12 52.53
N LEU A 387 14.32 3.02 52.47
CA LEU A 387 15.17 3.18 51.28
C LEU A 387 16.05 1.95 51.02
N VAL A 388 16.57 1.30 52.07
CA VAL A 388 17.32 0.05 51.94
C VAL A 388 16.42 -1.10 51.50
N GLN A 389 15.22 -1.21 52.06
CA GLN A 389 14.22 -2.22 51.68
C GLN A 389 13.80 -2.05 50.22
N LYS A 390 13.42 -0.84 49.79
CA LYS A 390 13.11 -0.57 48.38
C LYS A 390 14.24 -0.96 47.44
N LYS A 391 15.49 -0.62 47.77
CA LYS A 391 16.65 -1.02 46.97
C LYS A 391 16.86 -2.54 46.94
N GLN A 392 16.49 -3.27 47.99
CA GLN A 392 16.49 -4.73 48.01
C GLN A 392 15.35 -5.30 47.14
N GLU A 393 14.15 -4.74 47.24
CA GLU A 393 12.98 -5.08 46.40
C GLU A 393 13.27 -4.85 44.91
N ASP A 394 13.88 -3.72 44.55
CA ASP A 394 14.32 -3.38 43.19
C ASP A 394 15.33 -4.43 42.67
N LEU A 395 16.35 -4.76 43.47
CA LEU A 395 17.36 -5.77 43.11
C LEU A 395 16.78 -7.19 43.01
N GLU A 396 15.77 -7.53 43.81
CA GLU A 396 15.04 -8.79 43.69
C GLU A 396 14.13 -8.83 42.46
N TYR A 397 13.50 -7.70 42.11
CA TYR A 397 12.71 -7.56 40.91
C TYR A 397 13.57 -7.71 39.65
N ASP A 398 14.73 -7.04 39.61
CA ASP A 398 15.71 -7.17 38.53
C ASP A 398 16.18 -8.63 38.36
N ARG A 399 16.47 -9.33 39.46
CA ARG A 399 16.84 -10.77 39.44
C ARG A 399 15.72 -11.61 38.83
N LYS A 400 14.48 -11.48 39.33
CA LYS A 400 13.31 -12.22 38.83
C LYS A 400 13.06 -11.93 37.34
N ASN A 401 13.33 -10.71 36.89
CA ASN A 401 13.24 -10.32 35.48
C ASN A 401 14.36 -10.97 34.62
N PHE A 402 15.60 -11.03 35.11
CA PHE A 402 16.67 -11.75 34.42
C PHE A 402 16.41 -13.26 34.34
N ASP A 403 15.90 -13.87 35.42
CA ASP A 403 15.52 -15.28 35.45
C ASP A 403 14.39 -15.56 34.44
N LEU A 404 13.39 -14.67 34.35
CA LEU A 404 12.31 -14.75 33.35
C LEU A 404 12.86 -14.66 31.92
N ILE A 405 13.71 -13.68 31.63
CA ILE A 405 14.36 -13.51 30.31
C ILE A 405 15.17 -14.75 29.92
N ALA A 406 15.87 -15.38 30.88
CA ALA A 406 16.62 -16.61 30.64
C ALA A 406 15.69 -17.78 30.27
N VAL A 407 14.55 -17.93 30.95
CA VAL A 407 13.54 -18.95 30.64
C VAL A 407 12.86 -18.67 29.29
N GLU A 408 12.53 -17.42 28.97
CA GLU A 408 11.96 -17.03 27.68
C GLU A 408 12.93 -17.29 26.52
N GLU A 409 14.21 -16.98 26.67
CA GLU A 409 15.23 -17.27 25.65
C GLU A 409 15.45 -18.78 25.49
N GLN A 410 15.42 -19.59 26.56
CA GLN A 410 15.44 -21.05 26.46
C GLN A 410 14.25 -21.59 25.64
N GLN A 411 13.03 -21.16 25.96
CA GLN A 411 11.82 -21.52 25.20
C GLN A 411 11.91 -21.09 23.73
N PHE A 412 12.49 -19.91 23.48
CA PHE A 412 12.74 -19.43 22.13
C PHE A 412 13.75 -20.29 21.37
N GLN A 413 14.85 -20.71 22.00
CA GLN A 413 15.85 -21.56 21.35
C GLN A 413 15.32 -22.97 21.06
N GLU A 414 14.53 -23.57 21.95
CA GLU A 414 13.86 -24.85 21.70
C GLU A 414 12.89 -24.77 20.50
N TYR A 415 12.04 -23.73 20.48
CA TYR A 415 11.12 -23.44 19.38
C TYR A 415 11.86 -23.20 18.06
N ALA A 416 12.87 -22.33 18.08
CA ALA A 416 13.67 -21.99 16.91
C ALA A 416 14.41 -23.22 16.37
N GLY A 417 14.99 -24.04 17.24
CA GLY A 417 15.64 -25.31 16.88
C GLY A 417 14.69 -26.35 16.31
N HIS A 418 13.42 -26.39 16.74
CA HIS A 418 12.40 -27.22 16.09
C HIS A 418 12.04 -26.69 14.69
N VAL A 419 11.81 -25.38 14.54
CA VAL A 419 11.47 -24.76 13.26
C VAL A 419 12.62 -24.84 12.25
N ILE A 420 13.87 -24.66 12.68
CA ILE A 420 15.07 -24.82 11.83
C ILE A 420 15.16 -26.25 11.31
N ARG A 421 15.02 -27.28 12.17
CA ARG A 421 15.00 -28.69 11.73
C ARG A 421 13.92 -28.93 10.67
N LYS A 422 12.67 -28.54 10.97
CA LYS A 422 11.55 -28.67 10.02
C LYS A 422 11.77 -27.93 8.70
N ALA A 423 12.50 -26.79 8.71
CA ALA A 423 12.86 -26.07 7.48
C ALA A 423 13.93 -26.82 6.67
N VAL A 424 14.94 -27.39 7.32
CA VAL A 424 15.96 -28.24 6.68
C VAL A 424 15.34 -29.50 6.10
N ASP A 425 14.53 -30.23 6.88
CA ASP A 425 13.80 -31.42 6.45
C ASP A 425 12.86 -31.12 5.27
N GLY A 426 12.28 -29.91 5.26
CA GLY A 426 11.47 -29.39 4.16
C GLY A 426 12.26 -28.91 2.93
N GLY A 427 13.58 -29.08 2.88
CA GLY A 427 14.45 -28.65 1.79
C GLY A 427 14.46 -27.14 1.58
N ARG A 428 14.34 -26.34 2.66
CA ARG A 428 14.39 -24.88 2.63
C ARG A 428 15.76 -24.40 3.08
N ASN A 429 16.22 -23.26 2.59
CA ASN A 429 17.47 -22.64 3.04
C ASN A 429 17.35 -22.20 4.51
N PRO A 430 18.10 -22.78 5.46
CA PRO A 430 17.96 -22.46 6.89
C PRO A 430 18.71 -21.20 7.32
N TYR A 431 19.54 -20.60 6.45
CA TYR A 431 20.44 -19.51 6.82
C TYR A 431 19.73 -18.28 7.43
N PRO A 432 18.57 -17.80 6.91
CA PRO A 432 17.80 -16.73 7.56
C PRO A 432 17.38 -17.08 9.00
N LEU A 433 16.90 -18.31 9.22
CA LEU A 433 16.45 -18.78 10.54
C LEU A 433 17.62 -18.88 11.52
N ILE A 434 18.74 -19.49 11.12
CA ILE A 434 19.97 -19.59 11.94
C ILE A 434 20.48 -18.19 12.33
N LYS A 435 20.41 -17.22 11.40
CA LYS A 435 20.80 -15.83 11.67
C LYS A 435 19.88 -15.14 12.69
N ALA A 436 18.57 -15.40 12.63
CA ALA A 436 17.58 -14.84 13.55
C ALA A 436 17.56 -15.53 14.93
N ALA A 437 17.85 -16.83 14.96
CA ALA A 437 17.91 -17.65 16.18
C ALA A 437 19.16 -17.40 17.04
N ARG A 438 20.14 -16.61 16.59
CA ARG A 438 21.36 -16.31 17.37
C ARG A 438 21.02 -15.85 18.79
N GLU A 439 21.59 -16.55 19.76
CA GLU A 439 21.34 -16.38 21.20
C GLU A 439 21.45 -14.94 21.70
N GLY A 440 20.63 -14.62 22.69
CA GLY A 440 20.68 -13.42 23.50
C GLY A 440 19.60 -12.38 23.19
N ALA A 441 18.97 -11.89 24.27
CA ALA A 441 17.87 -10.94 24.22
C ALA A 441 18.29 -9.61 23.54
N GLY A 442 17.43 -9.07 22.67
CA GLY A 442 17.70 -7.84 21.91
C GLY A 442 18.30 -8.04 20.51
N GLY A 443 18.68 -9.27 20.12
CA GLY A 443 19.02 -9.61 18.72
C GLY A 443 20.22 -8.88 18.12
N GLY A 444 21.07 -8.27 18.95
CA GLY A 444 22.21 -7.48 18.51
C GLY A 444 23.36 -8.28 17.90
N LYS A 445 24.38 -7.56 17.42
CA LYS A 445 25.60 -8.15 16.85
C LYS A 445 26.77 -8.24 17.85
N GLY A 446 26.65 -7.63 19.03
CA GLY A 446 27.71 -7.60 20.04
C GLY A 446 28.01 -8.96 20.70
N PRO A 447 28.95 -9.00 21.65
CA PRO A 447 29.14 -10.16 22.53
C PRO A 447 27.94 -10.36 23.45
N LEU A 448 27.81 -11.57 24.01
CA LEU A 448 26.85 -11.87 25.08
C LEU A 448 27.39 -11.33 26.41
N PHE A 449 26.51 -10.86 27.31
CA PHE A 449 26.89 -10.41 28.64
C PHE A 449 26.31 -11.32 29.73
N ASP A 450 27.17 -12.21 30.25
CA ASP A 450 26.80 -13.31 31.16
C ASP A 450 26.37 -12.86 32.58
N GLY A 451 26.34 -11.54 32.85
CA GLY A 451 25.88 -10.95 34.11
C GLY A 451 24.60 -10.11 34.01
N LYS A 452 23.94 -10.05 32.84
CA LYS A 452 22.72 -9.25 32.60
C LYS A 452 21.68 -10.03 31.80
N GLY A 453 21.32 -11.23 32.26
CA GLY A 453 20.30 -12.08 31.61
C GLY A 453 20.60 -12.42 30.15
N GLY A 454 21.87 -12.55 29.76
CA GLY A 454 22.25 -12.85 28.38
C GLY A 454 21.85 -11.79 27.35
N ILE A 455 21.65 -10.53 27.75
CA ILE A 455 21.34 -9.45 26.81
C ILE A 455 22.48 -9.32 25.79
N ARG A 456 22.11 -9.31 24.51
CA ARG A 456 23.02 -9.19 23.37
C ARG A 456 22.82 -7.85 22.67
N PRO A 457 23.62 -6.83 23.04
CA PRO A 457 23.40 -5.49 22.54
C PRO A 457 23.78 -5.30 21.07
N SER A 458 23.21 -4.26 20.48
CA SER A 458 23.41 -3.86 19.08
C SER A 458 24.82 -3.31 18.78
N TYR A 459 25.58 -2.90 19.80
CA TYR A 459 26.87 -2.22 19.63
C TYR A 459 28.00 -3.15 19.15
N MET A 460 28.84 -2.62 18.26
CA MET A 460 30.26 -2.95 18.21
C MET A 460 31.04 -1.76 18.78
N ALA A 461 31.95 -2.02 19.72
CA ALA A 461 32.94 -1.10 20.30
C ALA A 461 32.44 0.31 20.63
N THR A 462 32.20 0.58 21.92
CA THR A 462 32.23 1.95 22.44
C THR A 462 33.58 2.59 22.15
N ASP A 463 33.60 3.89 21.87
CA ASP A 463 34.84 4.66 21.97
C ASP A 463 35.33 4.74 23.44
N GLY A 464 36.51 5.33 23.66
CA GLY A 464 37.02 5.57 25.01
C GLY A 464 36.24 6.61 25.83
N GLN A 465 35.09 7.10 25.34
CA GLN A 465 34.20 8.05 26.00
C GLN A 465 32.80 7.45 26.27
N GLY A 466 32.53 6.21 25.83
CA GLY A 466 31.25 5.52 26.02
C GLY A 466 30.18 5.83 24.96
N THR A 467 30.53 6.52 23.87
CA THR A 467 29.58 6.89 22.82
C THR A 467 29.21 5.67 21.96
N GLN A 468 27.93 5.53 21.62
CA GLN A 468 27.43 4.43 20.76
C GLN A 468 27.72 4.73 19.28
N LEU A 469 28.46 3.85 18.60
CA LEU A 469 28.71 3.94 17.17
C LEU A 469 27.57 3.32 16.34
N SER A 470 27.25 3.93 15.19
CA SER A 470 26.25 3.42 14.24
C SER A 470 26.67 2.08 13.63
N ALA A 471 25.69 1.20 13.41
CA ALA A 471 25.89 -0.14 12.84
C ALA A 471 26.14 -0.16 11.32
N TYR A 472 26.00 0.99 10.64
CA TYR A 472 26.23 1.13 9.20
C TYR A 472 27.59 1.80 8.97
N GLN A 473 28.52 1.08 8.33
CA GLN A 473 29.80 1.63 7.89
C GLN A 473 29.70 1.92 6.39
N GLY A 474 29.70 3.21 6.03
CA GLY A 474 29.85 3.70 4.67
C GLY A 474 31.01 4.69 4.58
N PRO A 475 31.35 5.20 3.39
CA PRO A 475 32.50 6.09 3.20
C PRO A 475 32.42 7.35 4.08
N THR A 476 31.23 7.97 4.18
CA THR A 476 30.98 9.11 5.07
C THR A 476 31.15 8.80 6.56
N THR A 477 31.13 7.53 6.97
CA THR A 477 31.38 7.10 8.35
C THR A 477 32.86 6.87 8.63
N GLU A 478 33.68 6.64 7.59
CA GLU A 478 35.14 6.56 7.69
C GLU A 478 35.76 7.96 7.86
N ASP A 479 35.25 8.95 7.13
CA ASP A 479 35.66 10.36 7.29
C ASP A 479 35.46 10.84 8.74
N VAL A 480 34.28 10.60 9.32
CA VAL A 480 33.96 10.97 10.71
C VAL A 480 34.82 10.20 11.72
N LYS A 481 35.14 8.93 11.46
CA LYS A 481 36.12 8.19 12.27
C LYS A 481 37.52 8.80 12.18
N SER A 482 37.97 9.21 11.00
CA SER A 482 39.30 9.81 10.81
C SER A 482 39.48 11.16 11.53
N LEU A 483 38.37 11.91 11.70
CA LEU A 483 38.34 13.19 12.41
C LEU A 483 38.43 13.04 13.94
N HIS A 484 37.88 11.96 14.50
CA HIS A 484 37.78 11.77 15.96
C HIS A 484 38.75 10.72 16.52
N ILE A 485 39.12 9.72 15.72
CA ILE A 485 40.12 8.72 16.05
C ILE A 485 41.40 9.12 15.33
N ALA A 486 42.37 9.68 16.08
CA ALA A 486 43.71 9.91 15.54
C ALA A 486 44.23 8.59 14.93
N PRO A 487 44.77 8.59 13.70
CA PRO A 487 45.10 7.37 12.98
C PRO A 487 45.99 6.47 13.83
N ALA A 488 45.67 5.17 13.86
CA ALA A 488 46.22 4.22 14.84
C ALA A 488 47.76 4.24 14.88
N ASP A 489 48.41 4.56 13.77
CA ASP A 489 49.86 4.66 13.64
C ASP A 489 50.48 5.84 14.43
N LYS A 490 49.73 6.93 14.66
CA LYS A 490 50.11 8.01 15.59
C LYS A 490 49.91 7.60 17.06
N ALA A 491 48.90 6.77 17.36
CA ALA A 491 48.65 6.26 18.71
C ALA A 491 49.68 5.19 19.13
N LYS A 492 50.00 4.24 18.25
CA LYS A 492 51.06 3.23 18.46
C LYS A 492 52.41 3.87 18.80
N LYS A 493 52.80 4.92 18.06
CA LYS A 493 54.03 5.69 18.34
C LYS A 493 54.03 6.40 19.70
N ARG A 494 52.87 6.86 20.22
CA ARG A 494 52.77 7.42 21.59
C ARG A 494 52.87 6.38 22.70
N LEU A 495 52.58 5.11 22.40
CA LEU A 495 52.61 3.99 23.37
C LEU A 495 53.88 3.13 23.26
N GLY A 496 54.87 3.55 22.46
CA GLY A 496 56.17 2.87 22.37
C GLY A 496 56.17 1.55 21.60
N PHE A 497 55.05 1.14 21.00
CA PHE A 497 55.00 -0.05 20.15
C PHE A 497 55.59 0.25 18.77
N VAL A 498 56.83 -0.19 18.56
CA VAL A 498 57.54 -0.14 17.28
C VAL A 498 57.57 -1.55 16.68
N TRP A 499 56.56 -1.85 15.87
CA TRP A 499 56.49 -2.96 14.91
C TRP A 499 55.64 -2.49 13.71
#